data_AF-A0AAD9U5H1-F1
#
_entry.id   AF-A0AAD9U5H1-F1
#
_cell.length_a   1.000
_cell.length_b   1.000
_cell.length_c   1.000
_cell.angle_alpha   90.00
_cell.angle_beta   90.00
_cell.angle_gamma   90.00
#
_symmetry.space_group_name_H-M   'P 1'
#
loop_
_entity.id
_entity.type
_entity.pdbx_description
1 polymer ?
#
loop_
_entity_poly.entity_id
_entity_poly.type
_entity_poly.pdbx_seq_one_letter_code
_entity_poly.pdbx_strand_id
1 'polypeptide(L)'
;MVRFLKVEFCLITGLRFGVVPDTGVYAAVENDIHQWYFPRADEVSLEELRVVLTLGEFQEAYNAVKLCLIYIMNWIFMGVDERFKIPVWQFRLVEDFTTFDASPWGARVYRHSILSFKHALPR
;
A
#
# COMPACT_ATOMS: atom_id res chain seq x y z
N MET A 1 15.71 -24.39 16.39
CA MET A 1 14.67 -24.20 15.36
C MET A 1 14.41 -22.70 15.25
N VAL A 2 14.76 -22.09 14.12
CA VAL A 2 14.46 -20.69 13.83
C VAL A 2 13.04 -20.64 13.28
N ARG A 3 12.18 -19.78 13.85
CA ARG A 3 10.82 -19.55 13.37
C ARG A 3 10.72 -18.10 12.88
N PHE A 4 10.03 -17.91 11.76
CA PHE A 4 9.70 -16.58 11.27
C PHE A 4 8.23 -16.30 11.60
N LEU A 5 8.00 -15.66 12.75
CA LEU A 5 6.69 -15.27 13.24
C LEU A 5 6.47 -13.77 13.02
N LYS A 6 5.31 -13.29 13.48
CA LYS A 6 4.93 -11.88 13.41
C LYS A 6 5.94 -10.97 14.11
N VAL A 7 6.55 -11.43 15.22
CA VAL A 7 7.53 -10.66 15.99
C VAL A 7 8.81 -10.43 15.18
N GLU A 8 9.38 -11.49 14.60
CA GLU A 8 10.56 -11.35 13.74
C GLU A 8 10.25 -10.48 12.52
N PHE A 9 9.07 -10.61 11.93
CA PHE A 9 8.65 -9.77 10.82
C PHE A 9 8.56 -8.29 11.21
N CYS A 10 7.96 -7.96 12.36
CA CYS A 10 7.92 -6.59 12.89
C CYS A 10 9.34 -6.03 13.08
N LEU A 11 10.24 -6.82 13.67
CA LEU A 11 11.59 -6.37 13.98
C LEU A 11 12.40 -6.05 12.72
N ILE A 12 12.21 -6.82 11.64
CA ILE A 12 12.93 -6.61 10.38
C ILE A 12 12.34 -5.45 9.59
N THR A 13 11.01 -5.36 9.52
CA THR A 13 10.33 -4.40 8.62
C THR A 13 9.96 -3.08 9.29
N GLY A 14 9.90 -3.04 10.63
CA GLY A 14 9.35 -1.92 11.40
C GLY A 14 7.83 -1.76 11.28
N LEU A 15 7.14 -2.61 10.49
CA LEU A 15 5.71 -2.45 10.25
C LEU A 15 4.88 -2.88 11.46
N ARG A 16 3.88 -2.06 11.78
CA ARG A 16 2.98 -2.31 12.92
C ARG A 16 1.99 -3.43 12.63
N PHE A 17 1.75 -4.26 13.64
CA PHE A 17 0.63 -5.20 13.64
C PHE A 17 -0.52 -4.65 14.46
N GLY A 18 -1.73 -5.02 14.07
CA GLY A 18 -2.95 -4.63 14.74
C GLY A 18 -4.15 -5.27 14.08
N VAL A 19 -5.34 -4.88 14.55
CA VAL A 19 -6.60 -5.30 13.93
C VAL A 19 -6.73 -4.57 12.59
N VAL A 20 -6.82 -5.33 11.50
CA VAL A 20 -7.03 -4.77 10.17
C VAL A 20 -8.42 -4.13 10.14
N PRO A 21 -8.52 -2.79 9.98
CA PRO A 21 -9.81 -2.12 9.96
C PRO A 21 -10.58 -2.50 8.70
N ASP A 22 -11.91 -2.41 8.78
CA ASP A 22 -12.76 -2.42 7.59
C ASP A 22 -12.34 -1.26 6.68
N THR A 23 -12.02 -1.55 5.43
CA THR A 23 -11.59 -0.53 4.47
C THR A 23 -12.72 0.42 4.06
N GLY A 24 -13.98 0.06 4.36
CA GLY A 24 -15.14 0.94 4.17
C GLY A 24 -15.11 2.21 5.03
N VAL A 25 -14.30 2.25 6.09
CA VAL A 25 -14.12 3.46 6.92
C VAL A 25 -13.39 4.59 6.18
N TYR A 26 -12.65 4.24 5.11
CA TYR A 26 -12.04 5.21 4.21
C TYR A 26 -13.05 5.59 3.12
N ALA A 27 -14.24 6.03 3.55
CA ALA A 27 -15.33 6.48 2.69
C ALA A 27 -14.89 7.63 1.77
N ALA A 28 -15.70 7.92 0.75
CA ALA A 28 -15.36 8.90 -0.28
C ALA A 28 -14.92 10.24 0.33
N VAL A 29 -13.65 10.61 0.11
CA VAL A 29 -13.12 11.93 0.38
C VAL A 29 -13.22 12.69 -0.94
N GLU A 30 -13.88 13.84 -0.95
CA GLU A 30 -13.88 14.72 -2.12
C GLU A 30 -12.47 15.28 -2.34
N ASN A 31 -12.04 15.38 -3.60
CA ASN A 31 -10.74 15.92 -3.99
C ASN A 31 -9.55 15.15 -3.38
N ASP A 32 -9.65 13.82 -3.26
CA ASP A 32 -8.52 12.99 -2.86
C ASP A 32 -7.45 12.90 -3.96
N ILE A 33 -6.26 12.44 -3.58
CA ILE A 33 -5.11 12.32 -4.47
C ILE A 33 -5.38 11.37 -5.65
N HIS A 34 -6.32 10.43 -5.51
CA HIS A 34 -6.74 9.60 -6.62
C HIS A 34 -7.46 10.43 -7.68
N GLN A 35 -8.42 11.27 -7.29
CA GLN A 35 -9.13 12.16 -8.22
C GLN A 35 -8.19 13.15 -8.92
N TRP A 36 -7.13 13.61 -8.25
CA TRP A 36 -6.22 14.60 -8.81
C TRP A 36 -5.30 14.01 -9.89
N TYR A 37 -4.73 12.83 -9.63
CA TYR A 37 -3.74 12.22 -10.52
C TYR A 37 -4.32 11.16 -11.46
N PHE A 38 -5.52 10.66 -11.15
CA PHE A 38 -6.21 9.61 -11.92
C PHE A 38 -7.70 9.92 -12.13
N PRO A 39 -8.08 11.13 -12.60
CA PRO A 39 -9.48 11.59 -12.66
C PRO A 39 -10.41 10.75 -13.57
N ARG A 40 -9.85 9.91 -14.45
CA ARG A 40 -10.60 9.13 -15.45
C ARG A 40 -10.44 7.62 -15.28
N ALA A 41 -9.80 7.18 -14.20
CA ALA A 41 -9.57 5.77 -13.93
C ALA A 41 -10.34 5.37 -12.68
N ASP A 42 -11.22 4.38 -12.81
CA ASP A 42 -11.90 3.78 -11.65
C ASP A 42 -10.95 2.83 -10.88
N GLU A 43 -9.96 2.28 -11.58
CA GLU A 43 -8.93 1.42 -11.03
C GLU A 43 -7.56 1.85 -11.53
N VAL A 44 -6.63 2.05 -10.60
CA VAL A 44 -5.24 2.45 -10.90
C VAL A 44 -4.34 1.25 -10.69
N SER A 45 -3.60 0.86 -11.72
CA SER A 45 -2.54 -0.14 -11.62
C SER A 45 -1.26 0.45 -11.00
N LEU A 46 -0.42 -0.43 -10.47
CA LEU A 46 0.88 -0.04 -9.97
C LEU A 46 1.80 0.49 -11.08
N GLU A 47 1.64 0.02 -12.32
CA GLU A 47 2.29 0.57 -13.51
C GLU A 47 1.90 2.03 -13.75
N GLU A 48 0.60 2.35 -13.76
CA GLU A 48 0.10 3.71 -13.95
C GLU A 48 0.59 4.64 -12.84
N LEU A 49 0.60 4.17 -11.59
CA LEU A 49 1.18 4.92 -10.47
C LEU A 49 2.67 5.19 -10.69
N ARG A 50 3.44 4.20 -11.15
CA ARG A 50 4.87 4.38 -11.45
C ARG A 50 5.10 5.41 -12.55
N VAL A 51 4.26 5.43 -13.59
CA VAL A 51 4.34 6.42 -14.67
C VAL A 51 4.18 7.83 -14.10
N VAL A 52 3.14 8.07 -13.30
CA VAL A 52 2.93 9.37 -12.63
C VAL A 52 4.13 9.76 -11.77
N LEU A 53 4.66 8.82 -10.99
CA LEU A 53 5.84 9.07 -10.16
C LEU A 53 7.09 9.42 -10.98
N THR A 54 7.24 8.82 -12.16
CA THR A 54 8.39 9.03 -13.05
C THR A 54 8.31 10.37 -13.79
N LEU A 55 7.10 10.80 -14.17
CA LEU A 55 6.89 12.10 -14.80
C LEU A 55 7.28 13.24 -13.84
N GLY A 56 7.04 13.08 -12.54
CA GLY A 56 7.47 14.04 -11.53
C GLY A 56 6.67 15.35 -11.51
N GLU A 57 5.57 15.42 -12.25
CA GLU A 57 4.71 16.60 -12.39
C GLU A 57 3.70 16.68 -11.23
N PHE A 58 4.21 16.98 -10.02
CA PHE A 58 3.37 17.10 -8.83
C PHE A 58 3.02 18.56 -8.55
N GLN A 59 1.75 18.81 -8.23
CA GLN A 59 1.32 20.16 -7.81
C GLN A 59 1.90 20.54 -6.45
N GLU A 60 2.12 19.56 -5.57
CA GLU A 60 2.68 19.76 -4.23
C GLU A 60 3.65 18.63 -3.89
N ALA A 61 4.73 18.95 -3.15
CA ALA A 61 5.72 17.95 -2.73
C ALA A 61 5.10 16.82 -1.87
N TYR A 62 4.10 17.15 -1.05
CA TYR A 62 3.40 16.15 -0.24
C TYR A 62 2.59 15.15 -1.07
N ASN A 63 2.10 15.54 -2.25
CA ASN A 63 1.42 14.62 -3.16
C ASN A 63 2.38 13.56 -3.70
N ALA A 64 3.61 13.94 -4.03
CA ALA A 64 4.65 13.00 -4.41
C ALA A 64 4.91 11.97 -3.30
N VAL A 65 5.01 12.43 -2.04
CA VAL A 65 5.23 11.56 -0.87
C VAL A 65 4.07 10.58 -0.69
N LYS A 66 2.82 11.05 -0.76
CA LYS A 66 1.61 10.21 -0.68
C LYS A 66 1.64 9.09 -1.73
N LEU A 67 1.87 9.43 -3.00
CA LEU A 67 1.94 8.45 -4.09
C LEU A 67 3.12 7.48 -3.93
N CYS A 68 4.28 7.97 -3.47
CA CYS A 68 5.44 7.13 -3.15
C CYS A 68 5.16 6.13 -2.03
N LEU A 69 4.45 6.54 -0.96
CA LEU A 69 4.07 5.65 0.13
C LEU A 69 3.19 4.50 -0.35
N ILE A 70 2.21 4.79 -1.21
CA ILE A 70 1.38 3.77 -1.86
C ILE A 70 2.27 2.85 -2.70
N TYR A 71 3.13 3.41 -3.54
CA TYR A 71 3.99 2.62 -4.41
C TYR A 71 4.91 1.68 -3.63
N ILE A 72 5.62 2.19 -2.62
CA ILE A 72 6.51 1.40 -1.75
C ILE A 72 5.74 0.29 -1.02
N MET A 73 4.55 0.61 -0.48
CA MET A 73 3.75 -0.38 0.24
C MET A 73 3.30 -1.53 -0.65
N ASN A 74 2.89 -1.26 -1.89
CA ASN A 74 2.46 -2.31 -2.81
C ASN A 74 3.67 -3.02 -3.46
N TRP A 75 4.57 -2.28 -4.09
CA TRP A 75 5.70 -2.87 -4.82
C TRP A 75 6.73 -3.54 -3.92
N ILE A 76 7.24 -2.84 -2.91
CA ILE A 76 8.36 -3.32 -2.10
C ILE A 76 7.87 -4.26 -1.01
N PHE A 77 6.87 -3.84 -0.24
CA PHE A 77 6.43 -4.63 0.91
C PHE A 77 5.52 -5.79 0.50
N MET A 78 4.49 -5.55 -0.32
CA MET A 78 3.62 -6.63 -0.77
C MET A 78 4.20 -7.46 -1.92
N GLY A 79 5.16 -6.93 -2.69
CA GLY A 79 5.80 -7.69 -3.77
C GLY A 79 4.84 -8.06 -4.90
N VAL A 80 3.80 -7.25 -5.11
CA VAL A 80 2.82 -7.47 -6.18
C VAL A 80 3.36 -7.00 -7.53
N ASP A 81 2.84 -7.57 -8.62
CA ASP A 81 3.26 -7.18 -9.98
C ASP A 81 2.67 -5.84 -10.45
N GLU A 82 3.18 -5.32 -11.56
CA GLU A 82 2.83 -4.00 -12.09
C GLU A 82 1.34 -3.87 -12.49
N ARG A 83 0.66 -4.98 -12.78
CA ARG A 83 -0.76 -5.03 -13.17
C ARG A 83 -1.69 -4.98 -11.96
N PHE A 84 -1.15 -5.10 -10.75
CA PHE A 84 -1.91 -5.05 -9.51
C PHE A 84 -2.72 -3.75 -9.44
N LYS A 85 -4.04 -3.90 -9.28
CA LYS A 85 -4.97 -2.79 -9.11
C LYS A 85 -4.96 -2.33 -7.66
N ILE A 86 -4.48 -1.12 -7.44
CA ILE A 86 -4.35 -0.52 -6.12
C ILE A 86 -5.74 -0.21 -5.61
N PRO A 87 -6.13 -0.73 -4.43
CA PRO A 87 -7.41 -0.40 -3.84
C PRO A 87 -7.53 1.11 -3.56
N VAL A 88 -8.64 1.72 -4.00
CA VAL A 88 -8.90 3.16 -3.84
C VAL A 88 -8.76 3.64 -2.39
N TRP A 89 -9.12 2.80 -1.40
CA TRP A 89 -8.98 3.14 0.01
C TRP A 89 -7.54 3.47 0.43
N GLN A 90 -6.52 2.98 -0.28
CA GLN A 90 -5.12 3.33 0.02
C GLN A 90 -4.80 4.77 -0.35
N PHE A 91 -5.34 5.28 -1.45
CA PHE A 91 -5.21 6.68 -1.84
C PHE A 91 -5.85 7.62 -0.83
N ARG A 92 -6.99 7.21 -0.25
CA ARG A 92 -7.64 7.96 0.82
C ARG A 92 -6.90 7.88 2.15
N LEU A 93 -6.33 6.72 2.45
CA LEU A 93 -5.57 6.52 3.68
C LEU A 93 -4.32 7.40 3.75
N VAL A 94 -3.63 7.65 2.63
CA VAL A 94 -2.44 8.52 2.61
C VAL A 94 -2.76 10.00 2.73
N GLU A 95 -4.03 10.41 2.64
CA GLU A 95 -4.41 11.80 2.91
C GLU A 95 -4.08 12.22 4.36
N ASP A 96 -4.12 11.26 5.29
CA ASP A 96 -3.66 11.43 6.66
C ASP A 96 -2.49 10.49 6.96
N PHE A 97 -1.27 11.03 6.94
CA PHE A 97 -0.06 10.28 7.25
C PHE A 97 -0.04 9.66 8.64
N THR A 98 -0.71 10.26 9.62
CA THR A 98 -0.80 9.70 10.97
C THR A 98 -1.61 8.41 10.95
N THR A 99 -2.74 8.43 10.26
CA THR A 99 -3.58 7.24 10.08
C THR A 99 -2.89 6.20 9.19
N PHE A 100 -2.14 6.62 8.16
CA PHE A 100 -1.33 5.71 7.35
C PHE A 100 -0.24 5.01 8.16
N ASP A 101 0.55 5.73 8.98
CA ASP A 101 1.62 5.14 9.80
C ASP A 101 1.07 4.21 10.91
N ALA A 102 -0.07 4.59 11.49
CA ALA A 102 -0.74 3.78 12.51
C ALA A 102 -1.42 2.52 11.94
N SER A 103 -1.65 2.46 10.63
CA SER A 103 -2.31 1.35 9.95
C SER A 103 -1.52 0.04 10.19
N PRO A 104 -2.21 -1.11 10.38
CA PRO A 104 -1.57 -2.38 10.69
C PRO A 104 -0.97 -3.04 9.42
N TRP A 105 -0.08 -2.32 8.73
CA TRP A 105 0.60 -2.78 7.52
C TRP A 105 1.30 -4.11 7.72
N GLY A 106 1.93 -4.33 8.87
CA GLY A 106 2.62 -5.57 9.20
C GLY A 106 1.67 -6.77 9.15
N ALA A 107 0.44 -6.62 9.64
CA ALA A 107 -0.56 -7.69 9.56
C ALA A 107 -0.97 -8.01 8.12
N ARG A 108 -1.13 -6.99 7.26
CA ARG A 108 -1.48 -7.14 5.85
C ARG A 108 -0.33 -7.78 5.06
N VAL A 109 0.87 -7.22 5.16
CA VAL A 109 2.06 -7.67 4.44
C VAL A 109 2.46 -9.07 4.87
N TYR A 110 2.51 -9.35 6.18
CA TYR A 110 2.84 -10.69 6.67
C TYR A 110 1.86 -11.75 6.16
N ARG A 111 0.55 -11.46 6.17
CA ARG A 111 -0.44 -12.36 5.60
C ARG A 111 -0.17 -12.62 4.11
N HIS A 112 0.12 -11.57 3.36
CA HIS A 112 0.46 -11.69 1.94
C HIS A 112 1.70 -12.55 1.74
N SER A 113 2.81 -12.27 2.44
CA SER A 113 4.06 -13.04 2.34
C SER A 113 3.85 -14.52 2.64
N ILE A 114 3.12 -14.86 3.72
CA ILE A 114 2.84 -16.26 4.07
C ILE A 114 2.02 -16.97 2.99
N LEU A 115 1.04 -16.29 2.39
CA LEU A 115 0.27 -16.86 1.28
C LEU A 115 1.15 -17.09 0.05
N SER A 116 1.96 -16.10 -0.34
CA SER A 116 2.88 -16.23 -1.48
C SER A 116 3.87 -17.37 -1.29
N PHE A 117 4.44 -17.54 -0.08
CA PHE A 117 5.33 -18.68 0.21
C PHE A 117 4.62 -20.02 0.12
N LYS A 118 3.39 -20.14 0.61
CA LYS A 118 2.60 -21.37 0.48
C LYS A 118 2.32 -21.74 -0.98
N HIS A 119 2.18 -20.77 -1.86
CA HIS A 119 2.00 -21.02 -3.29
C HIS A 119 3.32 -21.39 -4.00
N ALA A 120 4.45 -20.89 -3.50
CA ALA A 120 5.77 -21.14 -4.10
C ALA A 120 6.40 -22.48 -3.71
N LEU A 121 5.97 -23.09 -2.59
CA LEU A 121 6.53 -24.36 -2.12
C LEU A 121 5.75 -25.56 -2.70
N PRO A 122 6.43 -26.59 -3.24
CA PRO A 122 5.78 -27.82 -3.65
C PRO A 122 5.15 -28.53 -2.45
N ARG A 123 3.99 -29.15 -2.68
CA ARG A 123 3.25 -29.91 -1.65
C ARG A 123 3.99 -31.17 -1.24
#